data_AF-A0A7K4IV69-F1
#
_entry.id   AF-A0A7K4IV69-F1
#
_cell.length_a   1.000
_cell.length_b   1.000
_cell.length_c   1.000
_cell.angle_alpha   90.00
_cell.angle_beta   90.00
_cell.angle_gamma   90.00
#
_symmetry.space_group_name_H-M   'P 1'
#
loop_
_entity.id
_entity.type
_entity.pdbx_description
1 polymer ?
#
loop_
_entity_poly.entity_id
_entity_poly.type
_entity_poly.pdbx_seq_one_letter_code
_entity_poly.pdbx_strand_id
1 'polypeptide(L)'
;YYRGAVGALVVFDITKHQTYNVVERWLKELYDHAEASIVVMLVGNKTDLAQAREVPMEEAKMFADNNGLLFVETSALDSTNVEQAFETILKEIFHKVQQQKQRSNQSNTVSLSSENPESAAVAQTERRPCCVAL
;
A
#
# COMPACT_ATOMS: atom_id res chain seq x y z
N TYR A 1 6.84 -16.45 7.90
CA TYR A 1 5.84 -16.38 6.82
C TYR A 1 5.70 -14.96 6.27
N TYR A 2 5.34 -13.94 7.07
CA TYR A 2 5.05 -12.58 6.56
C TYR A 2 6.25 -11.71 6.11
N ARG A 3 7.47 -11.98 6.59
CA ARG A 3 8.67 -11.20 6.23
C ARG A 3 8.96 -11.28 4.72
N GLY A 4 9.05 -10.13 4.06
CA GLY A 4 9.25 -10.02 2.61
C GLY A 4 7.99 -10.24 1.76
N ALA A 5 6.80 -10.34 2.37
CA ALA A 5 5.54 -10.42 1.63
C ALA A 5 5.17 -9.04 1.06
N VAL A 6 5.17 -8.91 -0.27
CA VAL A 6 4.76 -7.69 -0.98
C VAL A 6 3.24 -7.57 -1.15
N GLY A 7 2.50 -8.67 -0.99
CA GLY A 7 1.03 -8.67 -0.97
C GLY A 7 0.44 -9.86 -0.24
N ALA A 8 -0.85 -9.73 0.14
CA ALA A 8 -1.61 -10.76 0.85
C ALA A 8 -3.09 -10.77 0.45
N LEU A 9 -3.66 -11.98 0.42
CA LEU A 9 -5.10 -12.23 0.26
C LEU A 9 -5.67 -12.67 1.61
N VAL A 10 -6.61 -11.91 2.17
CA VAL A 10 -7.35 -12.27 3.38
C VAL A 10 -8.71 -12.81 2.94
N VAL A 11 -8.92 -14.11 3.10
CA VAL A 11 -10.08 -14.81 2.53
C VAL A 11 -11.09 -15.17 3.62
N PHE A 12 -12.36 -14.80 3.41
CA PHE A 12 -13.49 -15.26 4.22
C PHE A 12 -14.50 -16.04 3.36
N ASP A 13 -15.47 -16.68 3.99
CA ASP A 13 -16.53 -17.48 3.38
C ASP A 13 -17.84 -16.70 3.49
N ILE A 14 -18.46 -16.32 2.36
CA ILE A 14 -19.69 -15.49 2.37
C ILE A 14 -20.88 -16.20 3.04
N THR A 15 -20.82 -17.52 3.20
CA THR A 15 -21.83 -18.34 3.88
C THR A 15 -21.56 -18.54 5.38
N LYS A 16 -20.50 -17.92 5.92
CA LYS A 16 -20.10 -18.08 7.32
C LYS A 16 -19.58 -16.76 7.91
N HIS A 17 -20.47 -16.00 8.53
CA HIS A 17 -20.19 -14.75 9.23
C HIS A 17 -19.08 -14.89 10.29
N GLN A 18 -18.94 -16.07 10.90
CA GLN A 18 -17.83 -16.39 11.81
C GLN A 18 -16.44 -16.24 11.16
N THR A 19 -16.31 -16.50 9.86
CA THR A 19 -15.04 -16.34 9.12
C THR A 19 -14.75 -14.88 8.78
N TYR A 20 -15.80 -14.07 8.60
CA TYR A 20 -15.68 -12.63 8.41
C TYR A 20 -15.29 -11.93 9.74
N ASN A 21 -15.84 -12.37 10.87
CA ASN A 21 -15.53 -11.82 12.20
C ASN A 21 -14.06 -11.95 12.62
N VAL A 22 -13.27 -12.84 11.98
CA VAL A 22 -11.83 -12.97 12.24
C VAL A 22 -10.95 -12.19 11.24
N VAL A 23 -11.53 -11.54 10.22
CA VAL A 23 -10.79 -10.75 9.22
C VAL A 23 -10.01 -9.61 9.86
N GLU A 24 -10.62 -8.85 10.77
CA GLU A 24 -9.94 -7.75 11.50
C GLU A 24 -8.70 -8.26 12.26
N ARG A 25 -8.82 -9.43 12.91
CA ARG A 25 -7.70 -10.09 13.59
C ARG A 25 -6.60 -10.51 12.60
N TRP A 26 -6.95 -11.11 11.46
CA TRP A 26 -5.97 -11.48 10.43
C TRP A 26 -5.26 -10.26 9.82
N LEU A 27 -5.98 -9.15 9.62
CA LEU A 27 -5.39 -7.89 9.17
C LEU A 27 -4.41 -7.33 10.20
N LYS A 28 -4.77 -7.35 11.49
CA LYS A 28 -3.85 -6.95 12.55
C LYS A 28 -2.60 -7.85 12.59
N GLU A 29 -2.77 -9.17 12.63
CA GLU A 29 -1.64 -10.11 12.65
C GLU A 29 -0.76 -9.98 11.39
N LEU A 30 -1.32 -9.58 10.26
CA LEU A 30 -0.58 -9.24 9.04
C LEU A 30 0.22 -7.94 9.20
N TYR A 31 -0.40 -6.83 9.61
CA TYR A 31 0.28 -5.54 9.76
C TYR A 31 1.32 -5.54 10.89
N ASP A 32 1.14 -6.33 11.95
CA ASP A 32 2.11 -6.51 13.03
C ASP A 32 3.40 -7.24 12.58
N HIS A 33 3.40 -7.93 11.43
CA HIS A 33 4.52 -8.80 10.98
C HIS A 33 4.99 -8.61 9.52
N ALA A 34 4.25 -7.88 8.69
CA ALA A 34 4.58 -7.59 7.30
C ALA A 34 5.29 -6.23 7.14
N GLU A 35 5.70 -5.90 5.92
CA GLU A 35 6.25 -4.57 5.61
C GLU A 35 5.11 -3.58 5.36
N ALA A 36 5.27 -2.33 5.82
CA ALA A 36 4.21 -1.30 5.77
C ALA A 36 3.74 -0.91 4.35
N SER A 37 4.43 -1.35 3.29
CA SER A 37 4.03 -1.17 1.89
C SER A 37 3.24 -2.34 1.28
N ILE A 38 2.92 -3.38 2.07
CA ILE A 38 2.16 -4.55 1.61
C ILE A 38 0.81 -4.14 0.96
N VAL A 39 0.46 -4.77 -0.16
CA VAL A 39 -0.88 -4.68 -0.75
C VAL A 39 -1.76 -5.77 -0.16
N VAL A 40 -2.91 -5.40 0.39
CA VAL A 40 -3.83 -6.35 1.00
C VAL A 40 -5.16 -6.33 0.26
N MET A 41 -5.67 -7.51 -0.05
CA MET A 41 -6.96 -7.72 -0.68
C MET A 41 -7.84 -8.60 0.20
N LEU A 42 -9.04 -8.12 0.51
CA LEU A 42 -10.11 -8.89 1.13
C LEU A 42 -10.86 -9.68 0.05
N VAL A 43 -11.04 -10.98 0.27
CA VAL A 43 -11.68 -11.90 -0.68
C VAL A 43 -12.89 -12.58 -0.04
N GLY A 44 -14.08 -12.28 -0.54
CA GLY A 44 -15.30 -13.01 -0.21
C GLY A 44 -15.44 -14.27 -1.07
N ASN A 45 -14.99 -15.42 -0.57
CA ASN A 45 -15.05 -16.68 -1.30
C ASN A 45 -16.43 -17.37 -1.15
N LYS A 46 -16.73 -18.24 -2.11
CA LYS A 46 -17.96 -19.04 -2.28
C LYS A 46 -19.18 -18.30 -2.84
N THR A 47 -18.98 -17.45 -3.85
CA THR A 47 -20.09 -16.81 -4.59
C THR A 47 -21.07 -17.80 -5.22
N ASP A 48 -20.66 -19.05 -5.48
CA ASP A 48 -21.51 -20.16 -5.91
C ASP A 48 -22.65 -20.46 -4.92
N LEU A 49 -22.43 -20.19 -3.63
CA LEU A 49 -23.42 -20.37 -2.56
C LEU A 49 -24.15 -19.08 -2.17
N ALA A 50 -24.29 -18.10 -3.09
CA ALA A 50 -24.91 -16.80 -2.81
C ALA A 50 -26.34 -16.86 -2.22
N GLN A 51 -27.08 -17.97 -2.39
CA GLN A 51 -28.38 -18.20 -1.75
C GLN A 51 -28.30 -18.45 -0.23
N ALA A 52 -27.14 -18.89 0.26
CA ALA A 52 -26.83 -19.12 1.68
C ALA A 52 -25.88 -18.04 2.24
N ARG A 53 -25.88 -16.85 1.64
CA ARG A 53 -25.04 -15.72 2.06
C ARG A 53 -25.44 -15.22 3.45
N GLU A 54 -24.51 -15.28 4.40
CA GLU A 54 -24.61 -14.64 5.71
C GLU A 54 -23.99 -13.23 5.71
N VAL A 55 -23.00 -12.97 4.85
CA VAL A 55 -22.25 -11.68 4.81
C VAL A 55 -22.65 -10.84 3.59
N PRO A 56 -23.27 -9.66 3.78
CA PRO A 56 -23.62 -8.75 2.68
C PRO A 56 -22.38 -8.25 1.93
N MET A 57 -22.44 -8.25 0.58
CA MET A 57 -21.34 -7.76 -0.26
C MET A 57 -20.96 -6.31 0.06
N GLU A 58 -21.95 -5.44 0.26
CA GLU A 58 -21.71 -4.02 0.56
C GLU A 58 -21.10 -3.80 1.95
N GLU A 59 -21.37 -4.68 2.92
CA GLU A 59 -20.73 -4.61 4.24
C GLU A 59 -19.23 -4.92 4.14
N ALA A 60 -18.88 -6.04 3.49
CA ALA A 60 -17.49 -6.43 3.28
C ALA A 60 -16.72 -5.43 2.40
N LYS A 61 -17.40 -4.82 1.42
CA LYS A 61 -16.86 -3.74 0.57
C LYS A 61 -16.63 -2.45 1.37
N MET A 62 -17.61 -1.96 2.14
CA MET A 62 -17.41 -0.80 3.02
C MET A 62 -16.30 -1.03 4.05
N PHE A 63 -16.18 -2.25 4.59
CA PHE A 63 -15.09 -2.61 5.48
C PHE A 63 -13.72 -2.57 4.76
N ALA A 64 -13.63 -3.06 3.53
CA ALA A 64 -12.42 -2.97 2.72
C ALA A 64 -12.04 -1.52 2.39
N ASP A 65 -12.99 -0.72 1.90
CA ASP A 65 -12.80 0.69 1.56
C ASP A 65 -12.31 1.49 2.79
N ASN A 66 -12.92 1.29 3.97
CA ASN A 66 -12.54 1.94 5.23
C ASN A 66 -11.13 1.54 5.73
N ASN A 67 -10.66 0.34 5.40
CA ASN A 67 -9.33 -0.16 5.79
C ASN A 67 -8.27 0.02 4.67
N GLY A 68 -8.62 0.62 3.53
CA GLY A 68 -7.70 0.80 2.39
C GLY A 68 -7.31 -0.52 1.70
N LEU A 69 -8.17 -1.53 1.76
CA LEU A 69 -7.97 -2.85 1.16
C LEU A 69 -8.59 -2.90 -0.24
N LEU A 70 -8.02 -3.71 -1.13
CA LEU A 70 -8.74 -4.13 -2.34
C LEU A 70 -9.86 -5.10 -1.95
N PHE A 71 -10.97 -5.13 -2.68
CA PHE A 71 -12.07 -6.09 -2.46
C PHE A 71 -12.46 -6.83 -3.75
N VAL A 72 -12.74 -8.12 -3.61
CA VAL A 72 -13.30 -8.97 -4.67
C VAL A 72 -14.08 -10.13 -4.06
N GLU A 73 -15.19 -10.52 -4.68
CA GLU A 73 -15.85 -11.78 -4.36
C GLU A 73 -15.51 -12.83 -5.41
N THR A 74 -15.27 -14.07 -4.99
CA THR A 74 -14.78 -15.17 -5.82
C THR A 74 -15.50 -16.48 -5.51
N SER A 75 -15.40 -17.44 -6.43
CA SER A 75 -15.70 -18.84 -6.14
C SER A 75 -14.56 -19.72 -6.64
N ALA A 76 -13.99 -20.50 -5.71
CA ALA A 76 -13.03 -21.54 -6.03
C ALA A 76 -13.68 -22.79 -6.65
N LEU A 77 -15.01 -22.88 -6.73
CA LEU A 77 -15.74 -24.03 -7.28
C LEU A 77 -15.92 -23.92 -8.80
N ASP A 78 -16.40 -22.77 -9.27
CA ASP A 78 -16.63 -22.44 -10.69
C ASP A 78 -15.53 -21.54 -11.30
N SER A 79 -14.50 -21.21 -10.50
CA SER A 79 -13.39 -20.30 -10.84
C SER A 79 -13.76 -18.81 -11.02
N THR A 80 -14.98 -18.40 -10.67
CA THR A 80 -15.45 -17.00 -10.77
C THR A 80 -14.49 -16.04 -10.07
N ASN A 81 -14.02 -15.03 -10.82
CA ASN A 81 -13.13 -13.93 -10.41
C ASN A 81 -11.78 -14.34 -9.79
N VAL A 82 -11.41 -15.63 -9.77
CA VAL A 82 -10.15 -16.08 -9.14
C VAL A 82 -8.93 -15.49 -9.85
N GLU A 83 -8.88 -15.59 -11.18
CA GLU A 83 -7.81 -15.00 -11.99
C GLU A 83 -7.79 -13.46 -11.87
N GLN A 84 -8.96 -12.82 -11.89
CA GLN A 84 -9.10 -11.37 -11.73
C GLN A 84 -8.57 -10.87 -10.37
N ALA A 85 -8.79 -11.63 -9.29
CA ALA A 85 -8.26 -11.31 -7.96
C ALA A 85 -6.73 -11.28 -7.96
N PHE A 86 -6.10 -12.35 -8.49
CA PHE A 86 -4.64 -12.43 -8.61
C PHE A 86 -4.07 -11.36 -9.55
N GLU A 87 -4.67 -11.12 -10.71
CA GLU A 87 -4.25 -10.03 -11.60
C GLU A 87 -4.32 -8.67 -10.92
N THR A 88 -5.42 -8.38 -10.21
CA THR A 88 -5.68 -7.05 -9.63
C THR A 88 -4.71 -6.75 -8.49
N ILE A 89 -4.47 -7.72 -7.59
CA ILE A 89 -3.47 -7.53 -6.53
C ILE A 89 -2.05 -7.41 -7.10
N LEU A 90 -1.68 -8.20 -8.12
CA LEU A 90 -0.36 -8.12 -8.75
C LEU A 90 -0.12 -6.79 -9.48
N LYS A 91 -1.13 -6.25 -10.17
CA LYS A 91 -1.07 -4.93 -10.82
C LYS A 91 -0.85 -3.82 -9.79
N GLU A 92 -1.55 -3.85 -8.66
CA GLU A 92 -1.38 -2.86 -7.59
C GLU A 92 -0.02 -2.97 -6.86
N ILE A 93 0.47 -4.19 -6.60
CA ILE A 93 1.82 -4.41 -6.07
C ILE A 93 2.87 -3.79 -7.01
N PHE A 94 2.74 -4.05 -8.32
CA PHE A 94 3.63 -3.48 -9.33
C PHE A 94 3.59 -1.94 -9.32
N HIS A 95 2.39 -1.34 -9.27
CA HIS A 95 2.25 0.12 -9.20
C HIS A 95 2.93 0.72 -7.95
N LYS A 96 2.72 0.16 -6.75
CA LYS A 96 3.39 0.66 -5.53
C LYS A 96 4.91 0.57 -5.61
N VAL A 97 5.45 -0.54 -6.11
CA VAL A 97 6.91 -0.73 -6.29
C VAL A 97 7.51 0.26 -7.29
N GLN A 98 6.82 0.55 -8.41
CA GLN A 98 7.28 1.57 -9.36
C GLN A 98 7.26 2.98 -8.75
N GLN A 99 6.20 3.34 -8.00
CA GLN A 99 6.11 4.63 -7.32
C GLN A 99 7.20 4.83 -6.26
N GLN A 100 7.53 3.79 -5.47
CA GLN A 100 8.64 3.83 -4.52
C GLN A 100 9.97 4.13 -5.22
N LYS A 101 10.25 3.43 -6.33
CA LYS A 101 11.48 3.61 -7.13
C LYS A 101 11.58 5.01 -7.77
N GLN A 102 10.45 5.61 -8.14
CA GLN A 102 10.43 6.99 -8.64
C GLN A 102 10.71 8.01 -7.53
N ARG A 103 10.13 7.82 -6.33
CA ARG A 103 10.38 8.70 -5.16
C ARG A 103 11.84 8.66 -4.71
N SER A 104 12.48 7.49 -4.69
CA SER A 104 13.91 7.37 -4.33
C SER A 104 14.83 8.12 -5.30
N ASN A 105 14.47 8.22 -6.59
CA ASN A 105 15.29 8.94 -7.56
C ASN A 105 15.23 10.47 -7.38
N GLN A 106 14.07 11.04 -7.05
CA GLN A 106 13.94 12.49 -6.86
C GLN A 106 14.67 13.00 -5.62
N SER A 107 14.83 12.16 -4.58
CA SER A 107 15.54 12.53 -3.34
C SER A 107 17.04 12.79 -3.52
N ASN A 108 17.63 12.41 -4.66
CA ASN A 108 19.07 12.57 -4.95
C ASN A 108 19.39 13.75 -5.89
N THR A 109 18.38 14.44 -6.43
CA THR A 109 18.57 15.67 -7.21
C THR A 109 18.77 16.87 -6.28
N VAL A 110 20.03 17.06 -5.84
CA VAL A 110 20.44 18.29 -5.13
C VAL A 110 20.44 19.44 -6.13
N SER A 111 19.53 20.41 -5.96
CA SER A 111 19.47 21.62 -6.79
C SER A 111 20.68 22.52 -6.52
N LEU A 112 21.73 22.36 -7.32
CA LEU A 112 22.83 23.31 -7.41
C LEU A 112 22.34 24.60 -8.04
N SER A 113 22.06 25.60 -7.22
CA SER A 113 21.79 26.98 -7.66
C SER A 113 23.06 27.56 -8.28
N SER A 114 23.13 27.60 -9.61
CA SER A 114 24.25 28.21 -10.32
C SER A 114 24.31 29.72 -10.07
N GLU A 115 25.23 30.17 -9.22
CA GLU A 115 25.59 31.58 -9.10
C GLU A 115 26.20 32.06 -10.42
N ASN A 116 25.60 33.09 -11.03
CA ASN A 116 26.00 33.60 -12.33
C ASN A 116 26.81 34.90 -12.15
N PRO A 117 28.12 34.93 -12.45
CA PRO A 117 28.95 36.10 -12.22
C PRO A 117 28.82 37.12 -13.35
N GLU A 118 28.43 38.36 -13.03
CA GLU A 118 28.98 39.64 -13.52
C GLU A 118 27.97 40.80 -13.39
N SER A 119 28.22 41.70 -12.43
CA SER A 119 28.05 43.16 -12.57
C SER A 119 28.58 43.84 -11.29
N ALA A 120 29.32 44.95 -11.43
CA ALA A 120 30.07 45.54 -10.32
C ALA A 120 29.42 46.81 -9.74
N ALA A 121 29.35 46.93 -8.41
CA ALA A 121 29.30 48.23 -7.71
C ALA A 121 29.75 48.13 -6.22
N VAL A 122 30.66 49.03 -5.86
CA VAL A 122 31.42 49.19 -4.61
C VAL A 122 30.62 49.50 -3.33
N ALA A 123 30.87 48.79 -2.22
CA ALA A 123 30.90 49.25 -0.79
C ALA A 123 31.38 48.08 0.12
N GLN A 124 32.46 48.16 0.93
CA GLN A 124 32.61 48.83 2.26
C GLN A 124 31.63 48.34 3.35
N THR A 125 31.98 48.02 4.61
CA THR A 125 33.24 47.96 5.42
C THR A 125 32.85 47.33 6.80
N GLU A 126 33.60 46.55 7.61
CA GLU A 126 35.00 46.02 7.68
C GLU A 126 34.97 44.58 8.27
N ARG A 127 36.13 43.92 8.39
CA ARG A 127 36.39 42.58 8.97
C ARG A 127 36.18 42.46 10.49
N ARG A 128 35.82 41.24 10.96
CA ARG A 128 36.56 40.47 12.00
C ARG A 128 36.10 39.00 12.11
N PRO A 129 36.92 38.07 12.61
CA PRO A 129 36.67 36.62 12.52
C PRO A 129 36.29 35.95 13.85
N CYS A 130 35.77 34.71 13.78
CA CYS A 130 35.99 33.66 14.79
C CYS A 130 35.91 32.25 14.17
N CYS A 131 37.03 31.53 14.19
CA CYS A 131 37.06 30.08 14.38
C CYS A 131 36.88 29.80 15.90
N VAL A 132 36.83 28.58 16.47
CA VAL A 132 37.30 27.24 16.07
C VAL A 132 36.31 26.21 16.66
N ALA A 133 36.31 24.96 16.16
CA ALA A 133 35.63 23.84 16.81
C ALA A 133 36.36 23.33 18.07
N LEU A 134 35.63 22.63 18.94
CA LEU A 134 36.10 21.75 20.01
C LEU A 134 35.41 20.39 19.87
#